data_AF-A0A4P5QTW2-F1
#
_entry.id   AF-A0A4P5QTW2-F1
#
_cell.length_a   1.000
_cell.length_b   1.000
_cell.length_c   1.000
_cell.angle_alpha   90.00
_cell.angle_beta   90.00
_cell.angle_gamma   90.00
#
_symmetry.space_group_name_H-M   'P 1'
#
loop_
_entity.id
_entity.type
_entity.pdbx_description
1 polymer ?
#
loop_
_entity_poly.entity_id
_entity_poly.type
_entity_poly.pdbx_seq_one_letter_code
_entity_poly.pdbx_strand_id
1 'polypeptide(L)'
;MPARIINSTVSAFFCLCAAIHADTVILKSGDKVEGKILSETDAEVTLNVQVTATIKDERVIKRDEIASIEKVQPDEEAWAALAAVAPGSESLNPDEYERTIAAFGGFVTTFPKSKHAAAAQQRLDQFTAEAKRVEVGEVKIEGKWLTKEQMQEERVQIAGRILFNRMKLASSAGQLTDAMTIFAQMEKGFSGAATYPEAVELGRRILSSLRIALEQRQAQMKRRSEDENKRLATSKGQEHAQLDALIKKERAATEAAVSAIEKSGVKWLPLQPANEKSLASLASFVTSETTRLNGLPTEKMHESALATQKAAASLASGSLDAAERALKDATTAWSANEFAKRLTGRLADARKAAATPKPETPVPVATPTPTPTPTPTPKPAATPAPAPAAPPVAAEETPFYKNPIILIVLAALVAFGAIAGKMLAKKRANAENPPE
;
A
#
# COMPACT_ATOMS: atom_id res chain seq x y z
N MET A 1 -0.80 39.11 -9.92
CA MET A 1 -0.09 38.41 -8.83
C MET A 1 -0.61 38.93 -7.49
N PRO A 2 -0.64 38.15 -6.39
CA PRO A 2 -0.40 36.71 -6.26
C PRO A 2 -1.52 35.94 -5.52
N ALA A 3 -1.34 34.62 -5.56
CA ALA A 3 -2.15 33.53 -5.03
C ALA A 3 -2.07 33.37 -3.50
N ARG A 4 -3.05 32.65 -2.92
CA ARG A 4 -2.85 31.85 -1.69
C ARG A 4 -3.78 30.63 -1.66
N ILE A 5 -3.14 29.48 -1.86
CA ILE A 5 -3.32 28.13 -1.32
C ILE A 5 -4.44 27.99 -0.28
N ILE A 6 -5.44 27.15 -0.57
CA ILE A 6 -6.38 26.61 0.42
C ILE A 6 -5.96 25.17 0.70
N ASN A 7 -5.31 24.98 1.85
CA ASN A 7 -5.12 23.68 2.48
C ASN A 7 -6.49 23.23 3.04
N SER A 8 -7.05 22.17 2.49
CA SER A 8 -8.22 21.50 3.05
C SER A 8 -7.79 20.62 4.22
N THR A 9 -7.68 21.23 5.39
CA THR A 9 -7.65 20.56 6.69
C THR A 9 -9.04 19.96 6.93
N VAL A 10 -9.17 18.63 6.90
CA VAL A 10 -10.38 17.96 7.35
C VAL A 10 -10.37 18.01 8.88
N SER A 11 -11.01 19.04 9.43
CA SER A 11 -11.56 19.00 10.79
C SER A 11 -12.63 17.91 10.84
N ALA A 12 -12.29 16.76 11.40
CA ALA A 12 -13.30 15.82 11.88
C ALA A 12 -13.88 16.40 13.18
N PHE A 13 -15.01 17.10 13.05
CA PHE A 13 -15.92 17.35 14.15
C PHE A 13 -16.60 16.01 14.48
N PHE A 14 -15.90 15.17 15.25
CA PHE A 14 -16.53 14.03 15.91
C PHE A 14 -17.33 14.62 17.07
N CYS A 15 -18.63 14.79 16.86
CA CYS A 15 -19.58 14.86 17.97
C CYS A 15 -19.62 13.45 18.59
N LEU A 16 -18.56 13.12 19.33
CA LEU A 16 -18.55 11.98 20.21
C LEU A 16 -19.47 12.38 21.36
N CYS A 17 -20.69 11.84 21.35
CA CYS A 17 -21.36 11.57 22.62
C CYS A 17 -20.40 10.66 23.38
N ALA A 18 -19.52 11.27 24.17
CA ALA A 18 -18.72 10.56 25.14
C ALA A 18 -19.73 9.89 26.07
N ALA A 19 -19.99 8.60 25.84
CA ALA A 19 -20.40 7.74 26.93
C ALA A 19 -19.25 7.85 27.94
N ILE A 20 -19.46 8.68 28.95
CA ILE A 20 -18.58 8.79 30.10
C ILE A 20 -18.65 7.41 30.76
N HIS A 21 -17.73 6.52 30.40
CA HIS A 21 -17.55 5.27 31.13
C HIS A 21 -16.95 5.69 32.48
N ALA A 22 -17.70 5.52 33.56
CA ALA A 22 -17.26 5.77 34.92
C ALA A 22 -16.79 4.46 35.57
N ASP A 23 -15.95 4.52 36.61
CA ASP A 23 -15.62 3.32 37.39
C ASP A 23 -16.90 2.84 38.09
N THR A 24 -17.11 1.53 38.16
CA THR A 24 -18.28 0.95 38.84
C THR A 24 -17.84 0.24 40.11
N VAL A 25 -18.37 0.66 41.25
CA VAL A 25 -18.22 -0.04 42.53
C VAL A 25 -19.49 -0.84 42.79
N ILE A 26 -19.34 -2.16 42.88
CA ILE A 26 -20.44 -3.08 43.20
C ILE A 26 -20.38 -3.38 44.70
N LEU A 27 -21.44 -3.07 45.41
CA LEU A 27 -21.57 -3.33 46.85
C LEU A 27 -22.00 -4.76 47.11
N LYS A 28 -21.71 -5.27 48.32
CA LYS A 28 -22.20 -6.59 48.79
C LYS A 28 -23.73 -6.64 48.90
N SER A 29 -24.39 -5.48 48.99
CA SER A 29 -25.85 -5.36 48.89
C SER A 29 -26.38 -5.65 47.48
N GLY A 30 -25.51 -5.63 46.46
CA GLY A 30 -25.87 -5.71 45.05
C GLY A 30 -26.01 -4.34 44.37
N ASP A 31 -25.94 -3.24 45.12
CA ASP A 31 -26.02 -1.89 44.56
C ASP A 31 -24.78 -1.54 43.74
N LYS A 32 -24.97 -0.80 42.65
CA LYS A 32 -23.90 -0.33 41.77
C LYS A 32 -23.74 1.18 41.90
N VAL A 33 -22.53 1.64 42.16
CA VAL A 33 -22.19 3.06 42.24
C VAL A 33 -21.22 3.38 41.10
N GLU A 34 -21.69 4.15 40.13
CA GLU A 34 -20.91 4.60 38.98
C GLU A 34 -20.32 5.99 39.25
N GLY A 35 -19.00 6.12 39.19
CA GLY A 35 -18.30 7.37 39.46
C GLY A 35 -16.79 7.23 39.28
N LYS A 36 -16.07 8.34 39.11
CA LYS A 36 -14.61 8.28 39.00
C LYS A 36 -13.99 8.08 40.38
N ILE A 37 -13.21 7.02 40.58
CA ILE A 37 -12.54 6.78 41.87
C ILE A 37 -11.44 7.83 42.07
N LEU A 38 -11.52 8.57 43.17
CA LEU A 38 -10.56 9.60 43.58
C LEU A 38 -9.47 9.04 44.50
N SER A 39 -9.82 8.07 45.37
CA SER A 39 -8.89 7.43 46.32
C SER A 39 -9.36 6.02 46.66
N GLU A 40 -8.42 5.11 46.85
CA GLU A 40 -8.65 3.74 47.31
C GLU A 40 -7.63 3.43 48.42
N THR A 41 -8.13 3.19 49.62
CA THR A 41 -7.34 2.80 50.79
C THR A 41 -7.85 1.46 51.33
N ASP A 42 -7.14 0.87 52.29
CA ASP A 42 -7.54 -0.38 52.91
C ASP A 42 -8.88 -0.26 53.68
N ALA A 43 -9.27 0.96 54.07
CA ALA A 43 -10.50 1.22 54.83
C ALA A 43 -11.67 1.72 53.96
N GLU A 44 -11.40 2.53 52.94
CA GLU A 44 -12.44 3.23 52.16
C GLU A 44 -12.05 3.51 50.71
N VAL A 45 -13.07 3.61 49.86
CA VAL A 45 -12.99 4.02 48.46
C VAL A 45 -13.83 5.29 48.28
N THR A 46 -13.20 6.33 47.75
CA THR A 46 -13.84 7.61 47.49
C THR A 46 -14.10 7.75 46.00
N LEU A 47 -15.34 8.03 45.61
CA LEU A 47 -15.78 8.23 44.23
C LEU A 47 -16.32 9.64 44.02
N ASN A 48 -16.06 10.19 42.85
CA ASN A 48 -16.76 11.34 42.32
C ASN A 48 -17.92 10.85 41.44
N VAL A 49 -19.14 10.93 41.97
CA VAL A 49 -20.37 10.47 41.32
C VAL A 49 -21.04 11.66 40.64
N GLN A 50 -21.41 11.50 39.39
CA GLN A 50 -22.12 12.55 38.65
C GLN A 50 -23.63 12.43 38.91
N VAL A 51 -24.19 13.33 39.72
CA VAL A 51 -25.60 13.30 40.13
C VAL A 51 -26.50 13.93 39.06
N THR A 52 -26.02 14.98 38.38
CA THR A 52 -26.67 15.57 37.20
C THR A 52 -25.60 16.01 36.18
N ALA A 53 -26.01 16.46 35.00
CA ALA A 53 -25.07 16.89 33.95
C ALA A 53 -24.03 17.93 34.41
N THR A 54 -24.34 18.76 35.42
CA THR A 54 -23.47 19.82 35.94
C THR A 54 -23.06 19.67 37.41
N ILE A 55 -23.64 18.72 38.16
CA ILE A 55 -23.38 18.54 39.59
C ILE A 55 -22.64 17.23 39.84
N LYS A 56 -21.47 17.35 40.49
CA LYS A 56 -20.62 16.24 40.94
C LYS A 56 -20.70 16.15 42.46
N ASP A 57 -20.85 14.94 42.97
CA ASP A 57 -20.91 14.63 44.41
C ASP A 57 -19.80 13.66 44.78
N GLU A 58 -19.31 13.74 46.02
CA GLU A 58 -18.24 12.88 46.52
C GLU A 58 -18.83 11.84 47.46
N ARG A 59 -18.68 10.56 47.10
CA ARG A 59 -19.15 9.43 47.89
C ARG A 59 -18.00 8.62 48.43
N VAL A 60 -17.98 8.47 49.75
CA VAL A 60 -17.05 7.58 50.46
C VAL A 60 -17.78 6.28 50.79
N ILE A 61 -17.21 5.15 50.37
CA ILE A 61 -17.74 3.80 50.55
C ILE A 61 -16.70 2.99 51.32
N LYS A 62 -17.10 2.34 52.42
CA LYS A 62 -16.20 1.48 53.19
C LYS A 62 -15.80 0.25 52.39
N ARG A 63 -14.53 -0.15 52.48
CA ARG A 63 -14.00 -1.29 51.73
C ARG A 63 -14.73 -2.61 52.06
N ASP A 64 -15.16 -2.76 53.30
CA ASP A 64 -15.90 -3.94 53.77
C ASP A 64 -17.29 -4.09 53.14
N GLU A 65 -17.85 -3.02 52.58
CA GLU A 65 -19.17 -3.01 51.92
C GLU A 65 -19.05 -3.28 50.42
N ILE A 66 -17.84 -3.29 49.87
CA ILE A 66 -17.57 -3.47 48.45
C ILE A 66 -17.41 -4.96 48.12
N ALA A 67 -18.16 -5.43 47.12
CA ALA A 67 -18.03 -6.77 46.56
C ALA A 67 -16.97 -6.80 45.45
N SER A 68 -16.98 -5.83 44.53
CA SER A 68 -15.98 -5.69 43.47
C SER A 68 -15.90 -4.26 42.94
N ILE A 69 -14.78 -3.94 42.29
CA ILE A 69 -14.56 -2.66 41.63
C ILE A 69 -14.16 -2.91 40.18
N GLU A 70 -14.93 -2.36 39.26
CA GLU A 70 -14.67 -2.36 37.83
C GLU A 70 -14.17 -0.98 37.44
N LYS A 71 -12.85 -0.81 37.39
CA LYS A 71 -12.23 0.44 36.94
C LYS A 71 -12.32 0.54 35.43
N VAL A 72 -12.59 1.74 34.92
CA VAL A 72 -12.28 2.09 33.54
C VAL A 72 -10.79 1.84 33.38
N GLN A 73 -10.42 1.12 32.32
CA GLN A 73 -9.05 0.78 32.00
C GLN A 73 -8.66 1.62 30.78
N PRO A 74 -8.09 2.83 30.97
CA PRO A 74 -7.71 3.70 29.86
C PRO A 74 -6.70 3.05 28.91
N ASP A 75 -5.96 2.07 29.41
CA ASP A 75 -5.07 1.23 28.62
C ASP A 75 -5.84 0.28 27.69
N GLU A 76 -7.01 -0.24 28.06
CA GLU A 76 -7.85 -1.04 27.15
C GLU A 76 -8.40 -0.21 26.00
N GLU A 77 -8.87 1.00 26.28
CA GLU A 77 -9.37 1.92 25.26
C GLU A 77 -8.24 2.37 24.32
N ALA A 78 -7.09 2.77 24.89
CA ALA A 78 -5.91 3.12 24.11
C ALA A 78 -5.39 1.93 23.28
N TRP A 79 -5.46 0.71 23.82
CA TRP A 79 -5.05 -0.49 23.12
C TRP A 79 -6.01 -0.88 22.01
N ALA A 80 -7.32 -0.66 22.15
CA ALA A 80 -8.31 -1.00 21.14
C ALA A 80 -8.00 -0.36 19.76
N ALA A 81 -7.49 0.87 19.76
CA ALA A 81 -7.06 1.56 18.55
C ALA A 81 -5.77 0.98 17.92
N LEU A 82 -4.94 0.30 18.71
CA LEU A 82 -3.63 -0.22 18.31
C LEU A 82 -3.62 -1.73 18.05
N ALA A 83 -4.58 -2.48 18.61
CA ALA A 83 -4.60 -3.94 18.62
C ALA A 83 -4.55 -4.57 17.22
N ALA A 84 -5.18 -3.93 16.23
CA ALA A 84 -5.21 -4.39 14.84
C ALA A 84 -4.00 -3.93 14.01
N VAL A 85 -3.16 -3.03 14.54
CA VAL A 85 -2.05 -2.43 13.80
C VAL A 85 -0.84 -3.36 13.85
N ALA A 86 -0.44 -3.86 12.69
CA ALA A 86 0.62 -4.84 12.49
C ALA A 86 1.46 -4.48 11.27
N PRO A 87 2.76 -4.84 11.22
CA PRO A 87 3.54 -4.73 10.00
C PRO A 87 2.89 -5.52 8.86
N GLY A 88 2.74 -4.87 7.71
CA GLY A 88 2.10 -5.44 6.54
C GLY A 88 3.01 -6.30 5.68
N SER A 89 2.48 -6.75 4.54
CA SER A 89 3.28 -7.36 3.46
C SER A 89 4.12 -6.32 2.71
N GLU A 90 3.72 -5.05 2.78
CA GLU A 90 4.39 -3.91 2.16
C GLU A 90 4.98 -3.00 3.24
N SER A 91 6.10 -2.35 2.94
CA SER A 91 6.64 -1.28 3.79
C SER A 91 5.69 -0.09 3.83
N LEU A 92 5.56 0.53 5.01
CA LEU A 92 4.92 1.83 5.16
C LEU A 92 5.79 2.94 4.56
N ASN A 93 5.21 4.12 4.36
CA ASN A 93 6.02 5.31 4.09
C ASN A 93 6.70 5.82 5.38
N PRO A 94 7.76 6.66 5.29
CA PRO A 94 8.48 7.14 6.48
C PRO A 94 7.59 7.84 7.52
N ASP A 95 6.72 8.74 7.09
CA ASP A 95 5.80 9.47 7.97
C ASP A 95 4.82 8.53 8.71
N GLU A 96 4.37 7.46 8.06
CA GLU A 96 3.51 6.43 8.64
C GLU A 96 4.27 5.58 9.66
N TYR A 97 5.54 5.26 9.43
CA TYR A 97 6.38 4.61 10.44
C TYR A 97 6.55 5.51 11.66
N GLU A 98 6.91 6.78 11.47
CA GLU A 98 7.09 7.73 12.58
C GLU A 98 5.83 7.83 13.43
N ARG A 99 4.66 7.98 12.81
CA ARG A 99 3.37 8.04 13.53
C ARG A 99 3.07 6.74 14.27
N THR A 100 3.31 5.60 13.64
CA THR A 100 3.00 4.29 14.23
C THR A 100 3.94 3.98 15.40
N ILE A 101 5.25 4.25 15.24
CA ILE A 101 6.27 4.12 16.29
C ILE A 101 5.93 5.05 17.46
N ALA A 102 5.57 6.31 17.19
CA ALA A 102 5.17 7.25 18.23
C ALA A 102 3.92 6.78 18.98
N ALA A 103 2.93 6.20 18.30
CA ALA A 103 1.71 5.70 18.93
C ALA A 103 1.98 4.51 19.88
N PHE A 104 2.74 3.51 19.43
CA PHE A 104 3.12 2.38 20.30
C PHE A 104 4.08 2.81 21.42
N GLY A 105 5.04 3.70 21.13
CA GLY A 105 5.94 4.27 22.14
C GLY A 105 5.19 5.07 23.20
N GLY A 106 4.19 5.86 22.80
CA GLY A 106 3.28 6.58 23.69
C GLY A 106 2.49 5.63 24.59
N PHE A 107 2.00 4.51 24.05
CA PHE A 107 1.30 3.49 24.84
C PHE A 107 2.22 2.85 25.89
N VAL A 108 3.41 2.39 25.51
CA VAL A 108 4.36 1.73 26.42
C VAL A 108 4.82 2.68 27.54
N THR A 109 5.06 3.95 27.20
CA THR A 109 5.49 4.97 28.18
C THR A 109 4.37 5.38 29.14
N THR A 110 3.13 5.48 28.65
CA THR A 110 1.97 5.91 29.46
C THR A 110 1.40 4.77 30.30
N PHE A 111 1.44 3.53 29.79
CA PHE A 111 0.84 2.34 30.42
C PHE A 111 1.85 1.19 30.63
N PRO A 112 2.97 1.40 31.34
CA PRO A 112 4.05 0.41 31.47
C PRO A 112 3.65 -0.86 32.24
N LYS A 113 2.56 -0.79 33.03
CA LYS A 113 2.00 -1.92 33.80
C LYS A 113 0.79 -2.58 33.13
N SER A 114 0.37 -2.11 31.95
CA SER A 114 -0.74 -2.73 31.23
C SER A 114 -0.41 -4.16 30.85
N LYS A 115 -1.40 -5.05 30.84
CA LYS A 115 -1.25 -6.40 30.28
C LYS A 115 -0.87 -6.40 28.80
N HIS A 116 -1.16 -5.30 28.08
CA HIS A 116 -0.82 -5.13 26.68
C HIS A 116 0.57 -4.52 26.45
N ALA A 117 1.28 -4.11 27.50
CA ALA A 117 2.58 -3.43 27.38
C ALA A 117 3.61 -4.28 26.63
N ALA A 118 3.65 -5.60 26.87
CA ALA A 118 4.55 -6.51 26.16
C ALA A 118 4.22 -6.63 24.67
N ALA A 119 2.93 -6.71 24.32
CA ALA A 119 2.48 -6.76 22.93
C ALA A 119 2.74 -5.42 22.21
N ALA A 120 2.50 -4.29 22.89
CA ALA A 120 2.81 -2.96 22.39
C ALA A 120 4.31 -2.77 22.15
N GLN A 121 5.16 -3.22 23.07
CA GLN A 121 6.61 -3.18 22.90
C GLN A 121 7.07 -4.04 21.73
N GLN A 122 6.52 -5.25 21.59
CA GLN A 122 6.84 -6.11 20.45
C GLN A 122 6.46 -5.45 19.10
N ARG A 123 5.30 -4.79 19.02
CA ARG A 123 4.89 -4.03 17.82
C ARG A 123 5.83 -2.85 17.57
N LEU A 124 6.18 -2.10 18.61
CA LEU A 124 7.13 -1.00 18.54
C LEU A 124 8.48 -1.47 17.96
N ASP A 125 9.01 -2.59 18.46
CA ASP A 125 10.28 -3.16 18.00
C ASP A 125 10.19 -3.58 16.52
N GLN A 126 9.09 -4.22 16.13
CA GLN A 126 8.86 -4.62 14.73
C GLN A 126 8.85 -3.40 13.80
N PHE A 127 8.02 -2.39 14.09
CA PHE A 127 7.94 -1.19 13.24
C PHE A 127 9.26 -0.40 13.23
N THR A 128 9.97 -0.35 14.36
CA THR A 128 11.31 0.28 14.41
C THR A 128 12.32 -0.47 13.57
N ALA A 129 12.29 -1.82 13.58
CA ALA A 129 13.15 -2.63 12.74
C ALA A 129 12.84 -2.45 11.25
N GLU A 130 11.56 -2.42 10.86
CA GLU A 130 11.17 -2.16 9.46
C GLU A 130 11.56 -0.74 9.01
N ALA A 131 11.37 0.28 9.87
CA ALA A 131 11.74 1.66 9.57
C ALA A 131 13.24 1.81 9.29
N LYS A 132 14.12 1.20 10.10
CA LYS A 132 15.58 1.21 9.86
C LYS A 132 15.98 0.64 8.51
N ARG A 133 15.28 -0.41 8.05
CA ARG A 133 15.52 -1.01 6.74
C ARG A 133 15.10 -0.07 5.61
N VAL A 134 13.97 0.61 5.79
CA VAL A 134 13.48 1.62 4.84
C VAL A 134 14.39 2.85 4.81
N GLU A 135 14.96 3.28 5.94
CA GLU A 135 15.94 4.37 6.01
C GLU A 135 17.21 4.08 5.17
N VAL A 136 17.69 2.83 5.18
CA VAL A 136 18.83 2.42 4.34
C VAL A 136 18.44 2.07 2.90
N GLY A 137 17.18 2.35 2.51
CA GLY A 137 16.68 2.22 1.15
C GLY A 137 16.21 0.82 0.77
N GLU A 138 16.01 -0.08 1.74
CA GLU A 138 15.35 -1.36 1.51
C GLU A 138 13.83 -1.21 1.53
N VAL A 139 13.12 -2.01 0.75
CA VAL A 139 11.65 -2.00 0.71
C VAL A 139 11.13 -3.41 0.87
N LYS A 140 10.10 -3.58 1.70
CA LYS A 140 9.36 -4.83 1.87
C LYS A 140 8.22 -4.86 0.86
N ILE A 141 8.19 -5.92 0.06
CA ILE A 141 7.14 -6.20 -0.94
C ILE A 141 6.74 -7.66 -0.82
N GLU A 142 5.45 -7.94 -0.68
CA GLU A 142 4.90 -9.28 -0.47
C GLU A 142 5.62 -10.06 0.65
N GLY A 143 6.05 -9.37 1.71
CA GLY A 143 6.74 -9.97 2.84
C GLY A 143 8.25 -10.14 2.67
N LYS A 144 8.82 -9.85 1.50
CA LYS A 144 10.26 -9.97 1.21
C LYS A 144 10.92 -8.61 1.19
N TRP A 145 12.08 -8.50 1.81
CA TRP A 145 12.89 -7.28 1.78
C TRP A 145 13.82 -7.25 0.58
N LEU A 146 13.85 -6.10 -0.08
CA LEU A 146 14.61 -5.86 -1.29
C LEU A 146 15.53 -4.67 -1.07
N THR A 147 16.81 -4.84 -1.33
CA THR A 147 17.82 -3.75 -1.34
C THR A 147 17.56 -2.76 -2.48
N LYS A 148 18.19 -1.58 -2.41
CA LYS A 148 18.13 -0.57 -3.47
C LYS A 148 18.56 -1.14 -4.83
N GLU A 149 19.62 -1.94 -4.83
CA GLU A 149 20.17 -2.58 -6.03
C GLU A 149 19.20 -3.65 -6.55
N GLN A 150 18.63 -4.48 -5.67
CA GLN A 150 17.61 -5.46 -6.05
C GLN A 150 16.31 -4.80 -6.55
N MET A 151 15.90 -3.69 -5.96
CA MET A 151 14.75 -2.90 -6.41
C MET A 151 14.96 -2.33 -7.82
N GLN A 152 16.18 -1.90 -8.14
CA GLN A 152 16.53 -1.43 -9.48
C GLN A 152 16.62 -2.60 -10.49
N GLU A 153 17.26 -3.70 -10.10
CA GLU A 153 17.40 -4.89 -10.95
C GLU A 153 16.08 -5.59 -11.22
N GLU A 154 15.17 -5.65 -10.24
CA GLU A 154 13.89 -6.35 -10.34
C GLU A 154 12.72 -5.39 -10.60
N ARG A 155 13.01 -4.14 -10.94
CA ARG A 155 12.01 -3.08 -11.15
C ARG A 155 10.86 -3.53 -12.05
N VAL A 156 11.17 -4.25 -13.12
CA VAL A 156 10.15 -4.74 -14.07
C VAL A 156 9.25 -5.78 -13.41
N GLN A 157 9.83 -6.73 -12.69
CA GLN A 157 9.08 -7.78 -11.97
C GLN A 157 8.20 -7.19 -10.87
N ILE A 158 8.76 -6.28 -10.08
CA ILE A 158 8.09 -5.62 -8.96
C ILE A 158 6.94 -4.74 -9.46
N ALA A 159 7.20 -3.85 -10.43
CA ALA A 159 6.17 -2.97 -10.98
C ALA A 159 5.07 -3.78 -11.69
N GLY A 160 5.43 -4.84 -12.41
CA GLY A 160 4.48 -5.77 -13.00
C GLY A 160 3.59 -6.44 -11.95
N ARG A 161 4.15 -6.87 -10.82
CA ARG A 161 3.39 -7.44 -9.69
C ARG A 161 2.42 -6.43 -9.09
N ILE A 162 2.91 -5.23 -8.80
CA ILE A 162 2.11 -4.14 -8.22
C ILE A 162 0.92 -3.84 -9.13
N LEU A 163 1.15 -3.61 -10.43
CA LEU A 163 0.08 -3.31 -11.38
C LEU A 163 -0.92 -4.46 -11.49
N PHE A 164 -0.45 -5.71 -11.51
CA PHE A 164 -1.35 -6.86 -11.52
C PHE A 164 -2.23 -6.94 -10.27
N ASN A 165 -1.67 -6.67 -9.08
CA ASN A 165 -2.45 -6.61 -7.84
C ASN A 165 -3.50 -5.49 -7.90
N ARG A 166 -3.17 -4.31 -8.43
CA ARG A 166 -4.15 -3.22 -8.64
C ARG A 166 -5.26 -3.61 -9.61
N MET A 167 -4.90 -4.29 -10.70
CA MET A 167 -5.84 -4.79 -11.69
C MET A 167 -6.84 -5.75 -11.05
N LYS A 168 -6.38 -6.66 -10.17
CA LYS A 168 -7.26 -7.54 -9.38
C LYS A 168 -8.19 -6.75 -8.47
N LEU A 169 -7.67 -5.77 -7.72
CA LEU A 169 -8.51 -4.92 -6.86
C LEU A 169 -9.59 -4.18 -7.66
N ALA A 170 -9.21 -3.48 -8.73
CA ALA A 170 -10.15 -2.75 -9.58
C ALA A 170 -11.21 -3.67 -10.21
N SER A 171 -10.80 -4.85 -10.68
CA SER A 171 -11.70 -5.88 -11.20
C SER A 171 -12.70 -6.35 -10.14
N SER A 172 -12.23 -6.65 -8.93
CA SER A 172 -13.09 -7.07 -7.80
C SER A 172 -14.06 -5.98 -7.33
N ALA A 173 -13.72 -4.71 -7.53
CA ALA A 173 -14.57 -3.56 -7.24
C ALA A 173 -15.58 -3.26 -8.36
N GLY A 174 -15.62 -4.05 -9.45
CA GLY A 174 -16.47 -3.81 -10.61
C GLY A 174 -15.99 -2.64 -11.50
N GLN A 175 -14.79 -2.11 -11.25
CA GLN A 175 -14.19 -1.02 -12.02
C GLN A 175 -13.48 -1.56 -13.26
N LEU A 176 -14.24 -2.13 -14.18
CA LEU A 176 -13.72 -2.90 -15.32
C LEU A 176 -12.83 -2.06 -16.26
N THR A 177 -13.22 -0.81 -16.55
CA THR A 177 -12.46 0.09 -17.44
C THR A 177 -11.17 0.59 -16.79
N ASP A 178 -11.18 0.78 -15.47
CA ASP A 178 -9.99 1.16 -14.69
C ASP A 178 -9.00 -0.01 -14.64
N ALA A 179 -9.51 -1.23 -14.43
CA ALA A 179 -8.70 -2.45 -14.46
C ALA A 179 -8.00 -2.63 -15.81
N MET A 180 -8.71 -2.38 -16.94
CA MET A 180 -8.09 -2.43 -18.26
C MET A 180 -7.12 -1.27 -18.53
N THR A 181 -7.32 -0.11 -17.90
CA THR A 181 -6.35 0.99 -17.93
C THR A 181 -5.05 0.61 -17.23
N ILE A 182 -5.14 -0.04 -16.06
CA ILE A 182 -3.99 -0.57 -15.33
C ILE A 182 -3.27 -1.64 -16.17
N PHE A 183 -4.02 -2.53 -16.82
CA PHE A 183 -3.46 -3.51 -17.73
C PHE A 183 -2.67 -2.86 -18.88
N ALA A 184 -3.22 -1.82 -19.53
CA ALA A 184 -2.52 -1.10 -20.59
C ALA A 184 -1.22 -0.41 -20.10
N GLN A 185 -1.18 0.05 -18.84
CA GLN A 185 0.05 0.57 -18.23
C GLN A 185 1.09 -0.54 -18.02
N MET A 186 0.65 -1.72 -17.58
CA MET A 186 1.50 -2.89 -17.43
C MET A 186 2.08 -3.32 -18.78
N GLU A 187 1.28 -3.37 -19.83
CA GLU A 187 1.74 -3.69 -21.19
C GLU A 187 2.82 -2.74 -21.70
N LYS A 188 2.64 -1.45 -21.45
CA LYS A 188 3.52 -0.41 -21.97
C LYS A 188 4.91 -0.44 -21.34
N GLY A 189 5.01 -0.71 -20.04
CA GLY A 189 6.27 -0.59 -19.28
C GLY A 189 6.84 -1.89 -18.73
N PHE A 190 6.00 -2.92 -18.58
CA PHE A 190 6.26 -4.05 -17.70
C PHE A 190 5.75 -5.37 -18.28
N SER A 191 5.59 -5.44 -19.61
CA SER A 191 5.15 -6.66 -20.29
C SER A 191 6.12 -7.81 -20.10
N GLY A 192 7.41 -7.57 -19.87
CA GLY A 192 8.40 -8.62 -19.58
C GLY A 192 8.35 -9.20 -18.15
N ALA A 193 7.41 -8.75 -17.31
CA ALA A 193 7.23 -9.27 -15.95
C ALA A 193 6.63 -10.67 -15.97
N ALA A 194 7.04 -11.53 -15.03
CA ALA A 194 6.52 -12.88 -14.89
C ALA A 194 5.01 -12.94 -14.63
N THR A 195 4.39 -11.87 -14.11
CA THR A 195 2.94 -11.76 -13.91
C THR A 195 2.15 -11.26 -15.10
N TYR A 196 2.81 -10.90 -16.19
CA TYR A 196 2.13 -10.42 -17.39
C TYR A 196 1.16 -11.44 -18.00
N PRO A 197 1.47 -12.76 -18.05
CA PRO A 197 0.54 -13.76 -18.59
C PRO A 197 -0.76 -13.86 -17.79
N GLU A 198 -0.67 -13.84 -16.46
CA GLU A 198 -1.83 -13.81 -15.56
C GLU A 198 -2.63 -12.51 -15.72
N ALA A 199 -1.95 -11.38 -15.96
CA ALA A 199 -2.61 -10.12 -16.26
C ALA A 199 -3.38 -10.18 -17.59
N VAL A 200 -2.82 -10.83 -18.62
CA VAL A 200 -3.51 -11.07 -19.91
C VAL A 200 -4.76 -11.93 -19.71
N GLU A 201 -4.64 -13.03 -18.96
CA GLU A 201 -5.77 -13.90 -18.66
C GLU A 201 -6.88 -13.20 -17.87
N LEU A 202 -6.50 -12.41 -16.87
CA LEU A 202 -7.46 -11.57 -16.15
C LEU A 202 -8.09 -10.53 -17.08
N GLY A 203 -7.30 -9.93 -17.97
CA GLY A 203 -7.77 -9.01 -19.02
C GLY A 203 -8.85 -9.66 -19.90
N ARG A 204 -8.64 -10.89 -20.37
CA ARG A 204 -9.65 -11.65 -21.15
C ARG A 204 -10.97 -11.81 -20.40
N ARG A 205 -10.92 -12.12 -19.09
CA ARG A 205 -12.12 -12.24 -18.24
C ARG A 205 -12.82 -10.90 -18.03
N ILE A 206 -12.05 -9.83 -17.81
CA ILE A 206 -12.58 -8.47 -17.67
C ILE A 206 -13.24 -8.01 -18.96
N LEU A 207 -12.63 -8.23 -20.13
CA LEU A 207 -13.22 -7.89 -21.43
C LEU A 207 -14.55 -8.61 -21.67
N SER A 208 -14.63 -9.89 -21.30
CA SER A 208 -15.88 -10.66 -21.36
C SER A 208 -16.97 -10.03 -20.48
N SER A 209 -16.60 -9.62 -19.26
CA SER A 209 -17.53 -8.95 -18.33
C SER A 209 -17.92 -7.55 -18.81
N LEU A 210 -16.97 -6.80 -19.39
CA LEU A 210 -17.18 -5.45 -19.90
C LEU A 210 -18.11 -5.46 -21.11
N ARG A 211 -18.04 -6.48 -21.98
CA ARG A 211 -18.98 -6.67 -23.08
C ARG A 211 -20.42 -6.80 -22.58
N ILE A 212 -20.65 -7.62 -21.54
CA ILE A 212 -21.97 -7.79 -20.94
C ILE A 212 -22.46 -6.48 -20.33
N ALA A 213 -21.60 -5.78 -19.58
CA ALA A 213 -21.94 -4.50 -18.96
C ALA A 213 -22.28 -3.42 -20.01
N LEU A 214 -21.55 -3.41 -21.14
CA LEU A 214 -21.82 -2.54 -22.28
C LEU A 214 -23.19 -2.79 -22.90
N GLU A 215 -23.52 -4.05 -23.19
CA GLU A 215 -24.82 -4.44 -23.77
C GLU A 215 -25.97 -4.03 -22.84
N GLN A 216 -25.84 -4.28 -21.54
CA GLN A 216 -26.82 -3.85 -20.52
C GLN A 216 -26.95 -2.33 -20.48
N ARG A 217 -25.84 -1.60 -20.51
CA ARG A 217 -25.84 -0.13 -20.47
C ARG A 217 -26.47 0.48 -21.72
N GLN A 218 -26.17 -0.06 -22.90
CA GLN A 218 -26.79 0.36 -24.16
C GLN A 218 -28.31 0.10 -24.15
N ALA A 219 -28.75 -1.06 -23.65
CA ALA A 219 -30.17 -1.38 -23.52
C ALA A 219 -30.90 -0.48 -22.51
N GLN A 220 -30.24 -0.10 -21.41
CA GLN A 220 -30.79 0.87 -20.45
C GLN A 220 -30.90 2.28 -21.06
N MET A 221 -29.87 2.72 -21.78
CA MET A 221 -29.86 4.02 -22.47
C MET A 221 -30.99 4.11 -23.50
N LYS A 222 -31.18 3.05 -24.31
CA LYS A 222 -32.26 2.99 -25.30
C LYS A 222 -33.64 3.11 -24.64
N ARG A 223 -33.91 2.32 -23.59
CA ARG A 223 -35.17 2.38 -22.84
C ARG A 223 -35.41 3.76 -22.24
N ARG A 224 -34.39 4.36 -21.62
CA ARG A 224 -34.47 5.72 -21.06
C ARG A 224 -34.82 6.75 -22.14
N SER A 225 -34.20 6.66 -23.32
CA SER A 225 -34.49 7.56 -24.45
C SER A 225 -35.93 7.39 -24.94
N GLU A 226 -36.42 6.16 -25.06
CA GLU A 226 -37.81 5.87 -25.44
C GLU A 226 -38.83 6.40 -24.41
N ASP A 227 -38.56 6.22 -23.11
CA ASP A 227 -39.40 6.74 -22.03
C ASP A 227 -39.41 8.27 -22.00
N GLU A 228 -38.25 8.91 -22.16
CA GLU A 228 -38.12 10.38 -22.29
C GLU A 228 -38.95 10.90 -23.47
N ASN A 229 -38.85 10.25 -24.64
CA ASN A 229 -39.60 10.64 -25.84
C ASN A 229 -41.12 10.47 -25.63
N LYS A 230 -41.55 9.39 -24.97
CA LYS A 230 -42.96 9.16 -24.66
C LYS A 230 -43.52 10.19 -23.68
N ARG A 231 -42.72 10.56 -22.66
CA ARG A 231 -43.09 11.62 -21.70
C ARG A 231 -43.20 12.98 -22.38
N LEU A 232 -42.26 13.32 -23.27
CA LEU A 232 -42.35 14.54 -24.07
C LEU A 232 -43.61 14.56 -24.94
N ALA A 233 -43.89 13.46 -25.66
CA ALA A 233 -45.05 13.35 -26.53
C ALA A 233 -46.41 13.47 -25.80
N THR A 234 -46.44 13.15 -24.50
CA THR A 234 -47.67 13.20 -23.68
C THR A 234 -47.79 14.49 -22.84
N SER A 235 -46.67 15.17 -22.57
CA SER A 235 -46.63 16.47 -21.89
C SER A 235 -47.17 17.63 -22.75
N LYS A 236 -47.70 18.69 -22.12
CA LYS A 236 -48.27 19.85 -22.83
C LYS A 236 -47.87 21.18 -22.18
N GLY A 237 -47.95 22.27 -22.93
CA GLY A 237 -47.78 23.63 -22.42
C GLY A 237 -46.45 23.86 -21.71
N GLN A 238 -46.49 24.48 -20.53
CA GLN A 238 -45.31 24.82 -19.75
C GLN A 238 -44.55 23.58 -19.25
N GLU A 239 -45.24 22.48 -18.93
CA GLU A 239 -44.61 21.23 -18.51
C GLU A 239 -43.73 20.63 -19.61
N HIS A 240 -44.22 20.63 -20.86
CA HIS A 240 -43.42 20.19 -22.02
C HIS A 240 -42.16 21.03 -22.17
N ALA A 241 -42.27 22.36 -22.09
CA ALA A 241 -41.12 23.26 -22.22
C ALA A 241 -40.08 23.04 -21.11
N GLN A 242 -40.53 22.80 -19.87
CA GLN A 242 -39.64 22.49 -18.75
C GLN A 242 -38.96 21.12 -18.91
N LEU A 243 -39.71 20.08 -19.30
CA LEU A 243 -39.18 18.74 -19.52
C LEU A 243 -38.15 18.71 -20.66
N ASP A 244 -38.44 19.34 -21.80
CA ASP A 244 -37.52 19.44 -22.94
C ASP A 244 -36.23 20.18 -22.55
N ALA A 245 -36.36 21.30 -21.83
CA ALA A 245 -35.20 22.06 -21.35
C ALA A 245 -34.34 21.23 -20.37
N LEU A 246 -34.95 20.46 -19.47
CA LEU A 246 -34.23 19.59 -18.53
C LEU A 246 -33.48 18.48 -19.27
N ILE A 247 -34.14 17.76 -20.18
CA ILE A 247 -33.53 16.69 -20.98
C ILE A 247 -32.36 17.23 -21.80
N LYS A 248 -32.53 18.37 -22.48
CA LYS A 248 -31.45 19.02 -23.24
C LYS A 248 -30.28 19.39 -22.35
N LYS A 249 -30.55 19.94 -21.15
CA LYS A 249 -29.50 20.30 -20.18
C LYS A 249 -28.72 19.06 -19.69
N GLU A 250 -29.41 17.97 -19.36
CA GLU A 250 -28.77 16.72 -18.93
C GLU A 250 -27.92 16.09 -20.03
N ARG A 251 -28.44 16.06 -21.28
CA ARG A 251 -27.69 15.57 -22.44
C ARG A 251 -26.47 16.44 -22.73
N ALA A 252 -26.61 17.77 -22.70
CA ALA A 252 -25.48 18.68 -22.90
C ALA A 252 -24.42 18.54 -21.81
N ALA A 253 -24.82 18.36 -20.55
CA ALA A 253 -23.88 18.12 -19.45
C ALA A 253 -23.13 16.79 -19.62
N THR A 254 -23.84 15.73 -20.04
CA THR A 254 -23.24 14.42 -20.32
C THR A 254 -22.28 14.49 -21.51
N GLU A 255 -22.67 15.16 -22.60
CA GLU A 255 -21.84 15.35 -23.78
C GLU A 255 -20.56 16.13 -23.46
N ALA A 256 -20.67 17.18 -22.65
CA ALA A 256 -19.52 17.95 -22.20
C ALA A 256 -18.58 17.11 -21.32
N ALA A 257 -19.12 16.29 -20.43
CA ALA A 257 -18.32 15.38 -19.59
C ALA A 257 -17.61 14.31 -20.42
N VAL A 258 -18.31 13.66 -21.36
CA VAL A 258 -17.72 12.67 -22.28
C VAL A 258 -16.65 13.32 -23.15
N SER A 259 -16.94 14.49 -23.73
CA SER A 259 -15.97 15.24 -24.54
C SER A 259 -14.71 15.62 -23.75
N ALA A 260 -14.84 15.95 -22.47
CA ALA A 260 -13.69 16.23 -21.60
C ALA A 260 -12.84 14.97 -21.36
N ILE A 261 -13.49 13.82 -21.17
CA ILE A 261 -12.80 12.52 -21.02
C ILE A 261 -12.10 12.12 -22.32
N GLU A 262 -12.76 12.24 -23.47
CA GLU A 262 -12.14 11.94 -24.77
C GLU A 262 -10.91 12.82 -25.03
N LYS A 263 -10.99 14.12 -24.70
CA LYS A 263 -9.86 15.06 -24.80
C LYS A 263 -8.70 14.71 -23.86
N SER A 264 -8.95 13.99 -22.77
CA SER A 264 -7.88 13.54 -21.87
C SER A 264 -7.05 12.38 -22.45
N GLY A 265 -7.48 11.78 -23.58
CA GLY A 265 -6.75 10.71 -24.25
C GLY A 265 -6.90 9.33 -23.59
N VAL A 266 -7.87 9.17 -22.68
CA VAL A 266 -8.18 7.88 -22.04
C VAL A 266 -8.74 6.92 -23.09
N LYS A 267 -8.06 5.78 -23.27
CA LYS A 267 -8.49 4.73 -24.22
C LYS A 267 -9.70 3.94 -23.71
N TRP A 268 -9.72 3.63 -22.42
CA TRP A 268 -10.79 2.89 -21.77
C TRP A 268 -11.84 3.87 -21.25
N LEU A 269 -12.73 4.30 -22.16
CA LEU A 269 -13.85 5.18 -21.80
C LEU A 269 -14.70 4.55 -20.69
N PRO A 270 -15.18 5.33 -19.70
CA PRO A 270 -16.00 4.79 -18.63
C PRO A 270 -17.41 4.44 -19.12
N LEU A 271 -18.09 3.55 -18.39
CA LEU A 271 -19.51 3.25 -18.66
C LEU A 271 -20.45 4.38 -18.21
N GLN A 272 -19.96 5.26 -17.31
CA GLN A 272 -20.66 6.43 -16.78
C GLN A 272 -19.65 7.53 -16.39
N PRO A 273 -19.91 8.81 -16.73
CA PRO A 273 -20.94 9.27 -17.66
C PRO A 273 -20.65 8.76 -19.09
N ALA A 274 -21.70 8.47 -19.86
CA ALA A 274 -21.57 7.96 -21.22
C ALA A 274 -22.76 8.38 -22.10
N ASN A 275 -22.49 8.63 -23.38
CA ASN A 275 -23.46 8.82 -24.45
C ASN A 275 -23.42 7.63 -25.44
N GLU A 276 -24.36 7.56 -26.39
CA GLU A 276 -24.42 6.46 -27.36
C GLU A 276 -23.12 6.27 -28.14
N LYS A 277 -22.50 7.37 -28.57
CA LYS A 277 -21.24 7.37 -29.34
C LYS A 277 -20.08 6.79 -28.52
N SER A 278 -19.93 7.19 -27.26
CA SER A 278 -18.87 6.70 -26.38
C SER A 278 -19.02 5.21 -26.07
N LEU A 279 -20.26 4.74 -25.85
CA LEU A 279 -20.53 3.31 -25.65
C LEU A 279 -20.26 2.48 -26.91
N ALA A 280 -20.64 2.99 -28.09
CA ALA A 280 -20.33 2.34 -29.36
C ALA A 280 -18.81 2.26 -29.63
N SER A 281 -18.10 3.36 -29.35
CA SER A 281 -16.64 3.43 -29.48
C SER A 281 -15.95 2.45 -28.53
N LEU A 282 -16.38 2.40 -27.27
CA LEU A 282 -15.87 1.44 -26.29
C LEU A 282 -16.17 -0.01 -26.70
N ALA A 283 -17.38 -0.30 -27.21
CA ALA A 283 -17.74 -1.65 -27.66
C ALA A 283 -16.89 -2.13 -28.84
N SER A 284 -16.63 -1.25 -29.82
CA SER A 284 -15.70 -1.55 -30.91
C SER A 284 -14.29 -1.83 -30.37
N PHE A 285 -13.81 -1.00 -29.45
CA PHE A 285 -12.48 -1.17 -28.86
C PHE A 285 -12.36 -2.48 -28.05
N VAL A 286 -13.37 -2.81 -27.24
CA VAL A 286 -13.45 -4.08 -26.49
C VAL A 286 -13.39 -5.28 -27.44
N THR A 287 -14.05 -5.21 -28.59
CA THR A 287 -14.05 -6.28 -29.59
C THR A 287 -12.65 -6.48 -30.18
N SER A 288 -12.00 -5.40 -30.63
CA SER A 288 -10.63 -5.43 -31.14
C SER A 288 -9.65 -5.96 -30.10
N GLU A 289 -9.77 -5.49 -28.85
CA GLU A 289 -8.87 -5.89 -27.77
C GLU A 289 -9.07 -7.35 -27.37
N THR A 290 -10.30 -7.85 -27.39
CA THR A 290 -10.59 -9.27 -27.13
C THR A 290 -9.87 -10.16 -28.12
N THR A 291 -9.92 -9.83 -29.40
CA THR A 291 -9.19 -10.56 -30.45
C THR A 291 -7.68 -10.50 -30.22
N ARG A 292 -7.13 -9.31 -29.91
CA ARG A 292 -5.70 -9.13 -29.64
C ARG A 292 -5.23 -9.97 -28.47
N LEU A 293 -5.93 -9.90 -27.33
CA LEU A 293 -5.56 -10.64 -26.12
C LEU A 293 -5.71 -12.14 -26.29
N ASN A 294 -6.72 -12.62 -27.02
CA ASN A 294 -6.87 -14.05 -27.30
C ASN A 294 -5.74 -14.59 -28.19
N GLY A 295 -5.12 -13.75 -29.03
CA GLY A 295 -3.95 -14.13 -29.83
C GLY A 295 -2.63 -14.21 -29.05
N LEU A 296 -2.57 -13.75 -27.79
CA LEU A 296 -1.34 -13.81 -27.01
C LEU A 296 -1.04 -15.23 -26.50
N PRO A 297 0.19 -15.75 -26.67
CA PRO A 297 0.55 -17.12 -26.29
C PRO A 297 0.86 -17.22 -24.79
N THR A 298 -0.14 -17.01 -23.92
CA THR A 298 0.03 -17.01 -22.45
C THR A 298 0.65 -18.30 -21.93
N GLU A 299 0.31 -19.45 -22.50
CA GLU A 299 0.93 -20.74 -22.17
C GLU A 299 2.45 -20.73 -22.38
N LYS A 300 2.93 -20.19 -23.51
CA LYS A 300 4.37 -20.08 -23.76
C LYS A 300 5.05 -19.09 -22.83
N MET A 301 4.35 -18.04 -22.43
CA MET A 301 4.88 -17.11 -21.43
C MET A 301 4.99 -17.76 -20.04
N HIS A 302 4.01 -18.59 -19.65
CA HIS A 302 4.08 -19.40 -18.42
C HIS A 302 5.21 -20.43 -18.47
N GLU A 303 5.35 -21.17 -19.57
CA GLU A 303 6.48 -22.07 -19.81
C GLU A 303 7.81 -21.33 -19.63
N SER A 304 7.92 -20.11 -20.19
CA SER A 304 9.11 -19.27 -20.03
C SER A 304 9.37 -18.89 -18.58
N ALA A 305 8.35 -18.47 -17.83
CA ALA A 305 8.48 -18.11 -16.42
C ALA A 305 8.97 -19.31 -15.58
N LEU A 306 8.42 -20.50 -15.82
CA LEU A 306 8.86 -21.74 -15.15
C LEU A 306 10.29 -22.12 -15.50
N ALA A 307 10.66 -22.04 -16.79
CA ALA A 307 12.03 -22.30 -17.24
C ALA A 307 13.02 -21.29 -16.63
N THR A 308 12.61 -20.03 -16.47
CA THR A 308 13.41 -18.99 -15.81
C THR A 308 13.65 -19.30 -14.33
N GLN A 309 12.63 -19.80 -13.62
CA GLN A 309 12.78 -20.23 -12.23
C GLN A 309 13.76 -21.41 -12.11
N LYS A 310 13.67 -22.40 -13.03
CA LYS A 310 14.63 -23.51 -13.09
C LYS A 310 16.06 -23.04 -13.36
N ALA A 311 16.23 -22.05 -14.24
CA ALA A 311 17.52 -21.44 -14.52
C ALA A 311 18.10 -20.73 -13.28
N ALA A 312 17.28 -19.96 -12.56
CA ALA A 312 17.69 -19.29 -11.34
C ALA A 312 18.17 -20.30 -10.27
N ALA A 313 17.43 -21.40 -10.09
CA ALA A 313 17.81 -22.47 -9.17
C ALA A 313 19.12 -23.15 -9.59
N SER A 314 19.30 -23.42 -10.89
CA SER A 314 20.52 -24.04 -11.43
C SER A 314 21.74 -23.13 -11.31
N LEU A 315 21.58 -21.81 -11.49
CA LEU A 315 22.64 -20.83 -11.23
C LEU A 315 23.02 -20.81 -9.74
N ALA A 316 22.03 -20.82 -8.85
CA ALA A 316 22.27 -20.84 -7.41
C ALA A 316 23.00 -22.11 -6.95
N SER A 317 22.75 -23.25 -7.60
CA SER A 317 23.47 -24.52 -7.33
C SER A 317 24.79 -24.66 -8.09
N GLY A 318 25.25 -23.62 -8.81
CA GLY A 318 26.50 -23.65 -9.59
C GLY A 318 26.44 -24.51 -10.86
N SER A 319 25.27 -25.02 -11.23
CA SER A 319 25.06 -25.88 -12.39
C SER A 319 24.89 -25.05 -13.67
N LEU A 320 25.99 -24.46 -14.16
CA LEU A 320 25.97 -23.47 -15.25
C LEU A 320 25.38 -24.01 -16.57
N ASP A 321 25.63 -25.27 -16.93
CA ASP A 321 25.10 -25.86 -18.17
C ASP A 321 23.59 -26.16 -18.08
N ALA A 322 23.10 -26.51 -16.89
CA ALA A 322 21.66 -26.67 -16.66
C ALA A 322 20.95 -25.31 -16.72
N ALA A 323 21.58 -24.28 -16.15
CA ALA A 323 21.11 -22.91 -16.25
C ALA A 323 21.03 -22.42 -17.70
N GLU A 324 22.07 -22.66 -18.51
CA GLU A 324 22.09 -22.25 -19.92
C GLU A 324 20.95 -22.87 -20.73
N ARG A 325 20.73 -24.18 -20.58
CA ARG A 325 19.62 -24.88 -21.26
C ARG A 325 18.27 -24.29 -20.86
N ALA A 326 18.04 -24.13 -19.55
CA ALA A 326 16.79 -23.57 -19.04
C ALA A 326 16.56 -22.11 -19.50
N LEU A 327 17.61 -21.29 -19.61
CA LEU A 327 17.51 -19.93 -20.15
C LEU A 327 17.22 -19.90 -21.64
N LYS A 328 17.78 -20.84 -22.40
CA LYS A 328 17.45 -21.01 -23.83
C LYS A 328 15.99 -21.38 -24.01
N ASP A 329 15.49 -22.33 -23.22
CA ASP A 329 14.07 -22.71 -23.24
C ASP A 329 13.18 -21.50 -22.87
N ALA A 330 13.55 -20.77 -21.81
CA ALA A 330 12.81 -19.59 -21.37
C ALA A 330 12.73 -18.50 -22.44
N THR A 331 13.85 -18.14 -23.05
CA THR A 331 13.92 -17.08 -24.07
C THR A 331 13.30 -17.50 -25.40
N THR A 332 13.31 -18.80 -25.72
CA THR A 332 12.62 -19.36 -26.89
C THR A 332 11.11 -19.31 -26.72
N ALA A 333 10.61 -19.71 -25.55
CA ALA A 333 9.18 -19.69 -25.27
C ALA A 333 8.66 -18.24 -25.17
N TRP A 334 9.46 -17.33 -24.61
CA TRP A 334 9.08 -15.92 -24.54
C TRP A 334 10.30 -14.98 -24.45
N SER A 335 10.66 -14.39 -25.58
CA SER A 335 11.83 -13.53 -25.70
C SER A 335 11.69 -12.17 -24.99
N ALA A 336 10.49 -11.78 -24.56
CA ALA A 336 10.29 -10.53 -23.81
C ALA A 336 10.44 -10.71 -22.30
N ASN A 337 10.58 -11.95 -21.80
CA ASN A 337 10.81 -12.24 -20.38
C ASN A 337 12.09 -11.52 -19.89
N GLU A 338 11.89 -10.49 -19.08
CA GLU A 338 12.97 -9.64 -18.62
C GLU A 338 13.87 -10.38 -17.63
N PHE A 339 13.30 -11.20 -16.75
CA PHE A 339 14.08 -11.94 -15.77
C PHE A 339 14.99 -12.99 -16.43
N ALA A 340 14.51 -13.67 -17.48
CA ALA A 340 15.33 -14.58 -18.27
C ALA A 340 16.53 -13.84 -18.90
N LYS A 341 16.33 -12.64 -19.47
CA LYS A 341 17.42 -11.83 -20.03
C LYS A 341 18.45 -11.45 -18.98
N ARG A 342 18.00 -11.01 -17.81
CA ARG A 342 18.90 -10.65 -16.69
C ARG A 342 19.73 -11.85 -16.23
N LEU A 343 19.11 -13.02 -16.09
CA LEU A 343 19.82 -14.24 -15.72
C LEU A 343 20.83 -14.69 -16.78
N THR A 344 20.58 -14.47 -18.07
CA THR A 344 21.57 -14.73 -19.13
C THR A 344 22.84 -13.89 -18.94
N GLY A 345 22.71 -12.62 -18.54
CA GLY A 345 23.86 -11.80 -18.17
C GLY A 345 24.64 -12.38 -16.99
N ARG A 346 23.92 -12.75 -15.92
CA ARG A 346 24.53 -13.36 -14.72
C ARG A 346 25.22 -14.69 -15.00
N LEU A 347 24.66 -15.51 -15.89
CA LEU A 347 25.29 -16.77 -16.34
C LEU A 347 26.62 -16.48 -17.06
N ALA A 348 26.66 -15.46 -17.92
CA ALA A 348 27.88 -15.09 -18.63
C ALA A 348 28.97 -14.64 -17.65
N ASP A 349 28.62 -13.85 -16.63
CA ASP A 349 29.56 -13.41 -15.60
C ASP A 349 30.04 -14.58 -14.73
N ALA A 350 29.13 -15.48 -14.35
CA ALA A 350 29.48 -16.69 -13.60
C ALA A 350 30.44 -17.61 -14.37
N ARG A 351 30.26 -17.74 -15.70
CA ARG A 351 31.18 -18.50 -16.55
C ARG A 351 32.55 -17.83 -16.65
N LYS A 352 32.61 -16.50 -16.79
CA LYS A 352 33.88 -15.76 -16.78
C LYS A 352 34.64 -15.94 -15.46
N ALA A 353 33.92 -15.86 -14.33
CA ALA A 353 34.48 -16.08 -13.01
C ALA A 353 35.00 -17.52 -12.83
N ALA A 354 34.27 -18.52 -13.35
CA ALA A 354 34.70 -19.92 -13.32
C ALA A 354 35.92 -20.19 -14.23
N ALA A 355 36.09 -19.43 -15.30
CA ALA A 355 37.22 -19.53 -16.22
C ALA A 355 38.48 -18.78 -15.75
N THR A 356 38.38 -17.92 -14.74
CA THR A 356 39.55 -17.22 -14.18
C THR A 356 40.26 -18.16 -13.21
N PRO A 357 41.56 -18.48 -13.41
CA PRO A 357 42.29 -19.34 -12.48
C PRO A 357 42.34 -18.69 -11.11
N LYS A 358 41.95 -19.46 -10.08
CA LYS A 358 42.12 -19.06 -8.67
C LYS A 358 43.61 -18.74 -8.48
N PRO A 359 43.98 -17.53 -8.00
CA PRO A 359 45.37 -17.20 -7.77
C PRO A 359 45.97 -18.27 -6.86
N GLU A 360 47.05 -18.90 -7.34
CA GLU A 360 47.83 -19.84 -6.54
C GLU A 360 48.12 -19.16 -5.21
N THR A 361 47.67 -19.79 -4.12
CA THR A 361 48.05 -19.34 -2.78
C THR A 361 49.57 -19.32 -2.78
N PRO A 362 50.24 -18.16 -2.59
CA PRO A 362 51.68 -18.13 -2.57
C PRO A 362 52.12 -19.13 -1.53
N VAL A 363 52.87 -20.14 -1.96
CA VAL A 363 53.47 -21.13 -1.07
C VAL A 363 54.19 -20.32 0.01
N PRO A 364 53.89 -20.52 1.31
CA PRO A 364 54.54 -19.77 2.36
C PRO A 364 56.04 -19.98 2.21
N VAL A 365 56.75 -18.93 1.79
CA VAL A 365 58.21 -18.90 1.82
C VAL A 365 58.57 -19.10 3.28
N ALA A 366 59.31 -20.19 3.55
CA ALA A 366 59.79 -20.51 4.89
C ALA A 366 60.41 -19.25 5.49
N THR A 367 59.78 -18.74 6.55
CA THR A 367 60.29 -17.60 7.31
C THR A 367 61.64 -18.02 7.88
N PRO A 368 62.77 -17.39 7.49
CA PRO A 368 64.04 -17.67 8.16
C PRO A 368 63.92 -17.26 9.62
N THR A 369 64.28 -18.18 10.51
CA THR A 369 64.32 -18.02 11.96
C THR A 369 64.98 -16.67 12.33
N PRO A 370 64.30 -15.78 13.07
CA PRO A 370 64.90 -14.51 13.48
C PRO A 370 66.09 -14.77 14.41
N THR A 371 67.25 -14.26 14.02
CA THR A 371 68.44 -14.16 14.87
C THR A 371 68.13 -13.17 16.01
N PRO A 372 68.46 -13.48 17.28
CA PRO A 372 68.16 -12.60 18.41
C PRO A 372 68.87 -11.25 18.21
N THR A 373 68.07 -10.19 18.05
CA THR A 373 68.56 -8.81 17.97
C THR A 373 68.70 -8.26 19.40
N PRO A 374 69.85 -7.64 19.75
CA PRO A 374 70.09 -7.11 21.09
C PRO A 374 69.14 -5.96 21.43
N THR A 375 68.74 -5.94 22.71
CA THR A 375 67.88 -4.98 23.38
C THR A 375 68.33 -3.53 23.18
N PRO A 376 67.47 -2.63 22.62
CA PRO A 376 67.77 -1.21 22.57
C PRO A 376 67.48 -0.51 23.90
N THR A 377 68.44 0.32 24.30
CA THR A 377 68.44 1.28 25.42
C THR A 377 67.35 2.35 25.26
N PRO A 378 66.72 2.83 26.35
CA PRO A 378 65.58 3.76 26.26
C PRO A 378 65.99 5.14 25.76
N LYS A 379 65.26 5.66 24.77
CA LYS A 379 65.37 7.04 24.25
C LYS A 379 64.31 7.94 24.90
N PRO A 380 64.62 9.20 25.26
CA PRO A 380 63.70 10.08 25.96
C PRO A 380 62.50 10.52 25.11
N ALA A 381 61.38 10.74 25.80
CA ALA A 381 60.08 11.15 25.29
C ALA A 381 60.13 12.50 24.55
N ALA A 382 59.53 12.55 23.37
CA ALA A 382 59.23 13.78 22.65
C ALA A 382 57.73 14.10 22.76
N THR A 383 57.47 15.38 23.04
CA THR A 383 56.21 16.12 23.17
C THR A 383 55.22 15.88 22.01
N PRO A 384 53.90 15.85 22.27
CA PRO A 384 52.89 15.65 21.22
C PRO A 384 52.74 16.89 20.32
N ALA A 385 52.71 16.65 19.01
CA ALA A 385 52.37 17.65 17.98
C ALA A 385 50.83 17.72 17.78
N PRO A 386 50.27 18.89 17.38
CA PRO A 386 48.84 19.11 17.30
C PRO A 386 48.18 18.43 16.09
N ALA A 387 46.89 18.12 16.27
CA ALA A 387 46.04 17.37 15.36
C ALA A 387 45.86 18.03 13.97
N PRO A 388 45.90 17.26 12.87
CA PRO A 388 45.52 17.75 11.55
C PRO A 388 44.01 17.99 11.45
N ALA A 389 43.65 19.10 10.81
CA ALA A 389 42.30 19.54 10.53
C ALA A 389 41.52 18.57 9.61
N ALA A 390 40.21 18.50 9.83
CA ALA A 390 39.26 17.70 9.08
C ALA A 390 39.24 18.05 7.56
N PRO A 391 39.12 17.07 6.66
CA PRO A 391 38.87 17.32 5.25
C PRO A 391 37.44 17.87 5.01
N PRO A 392 37.24 18.63 3.92
CA PRO A 392 36.02 19.38 3.67
C PRO A 392 34.85 18.47 3.30
N VAL A 393 33.67 18.88 3.77
CA VAL A 393 32.36 18.28 3.54
C VAL A 393 32.11 18.12 2.03
N ALA A 394 31.97 16.87 1.60
CA ALA A 394 31.48 16.54 0.27
C ALA A 394 30.01 16.98 0.14
N ALA A 395 29.69 17.56 -1.01
CA ALA A 395 28.39 18.12 -1.35
C ALA A 395 27.22 17.18 -1.04
N GLU A 396 26.14 17.74 -0.50
CA GLU A 396 24.85 17.08 -0.30
C GLU A 396 24.36 16.46 -1.61
N GLU A 397 24.50 15.13 -1.73
CA GLU A 397 23.67 14.38 -2.67
C GLU A 397 22.23 14.50 -2.18
N THR A 398 21.35 15.02 -3.03
CA THR A 398 19.92 15.09 -2.73
C THR A 398 19.41 13.71 -2.31
N PRO A 399 18.66 13.60 -1.20
CA PRO A 399 18.17 12.32 -0.73
C PRO A 399 17.36 11.59 -1.82
N PHE A 400 17.69 10.31 -2.03
CA PHE A 400 17.19 9.45 -3.10
C PHE A 400 15.65 9.44 -3.26
N TYR A 401 14.89 9.66 -2.18
CA TYR A 401 13.42 9.72 -2.18
C TYR A 401 12.82 10.96 -2.88
N LYS A 402 13.62 11.96 -3.26
CA LYS A 402 13.18 13.15 -4.01
C LYS A 402 13.34 13.03 -5.54
N ASN A 403 13.78 11.87 -6.05
CA ASN A 403 13.89 11.64 -7.49
C ASN A 403 12.48 11.44 -8.11
N PRO A 404 12.08 12.21 -9.15
CA PRO A 404 10.73 12.17 -9.73
C PRO A 404 10.28 10.79 -10.23
N ILE A 405 11.20 9.87 -10.54
CA ILE A 405 10.89 8.51 -11.00
C ILE A 405 10.45 7.61 -9.83
N ILE A 406 10.96 7.85 -8.62
CA ILE A 406 10.62 7.11 -7.39
C ILE A 406 9.30 7.63 -6.80
N LEU A 407 9.04 8.93 -6.97
CA LEU A 407 7.74 9.53 -6.67
C LEU A 407 6.61 8.92 -7.50
N ILE A 408 6.85 8.36 -8.69
CA ILE A 408 5.80 7.69 -9.48
C ILE A 408 5.43 6.33 -8.86
N VAL A 409 6.38 5.61 -8.27
CA VAL A 409 6.14 4.33 -7.59
C VAL A 409 5.50 4.56 -6.20
N LEU A 410 5.92 5.62 -5.49
CA LEU A 410 5.32 6.04 -4.22
C LEU A 410 3.93 6.69 -4.40
N ALA A 411 3.72 7.56 -5.40
CA ALA A 411 2.42 8.15 -5.69
C ALA A 411 1.40 7.09 -6.15
N ALA A 412 1.89 6.05 -6.84
CA ALA A 412 1.09 4.89 -7.13
C ALA A 412 0.62 4.22 -5.81
N LEU A 413 1.46 4.08 -4.79
CA LEU A 413 1.09 3.50 -3.47
C LEU A 413 0.16 4.43 -2.64
N VAL A 414 0.35 5.75 -2.70
CA VAL A 414 -0.51 6.74 -2.01
C VAL A 414 -1.95 6.76 -2.55
N ALA A 415 -2.15 6.45 -3.85
CA ALA A 415 -3.49 6.32 -4.43
C ALA A 415 -4.30 5.14 -3.84
N PHE A 416 -3.63 4.12 -3.28
CA PHE A 416 -4.29 2.98 -2.63
C PHE A 416 -4.96 3.35 -1.29
N GLY A 417 -4.33 4.22 -0.49
CA GLY A 417 -4.90 4.71 0.77
C GLY A 417 -6.09 5.67 0.56
N ALA A 418 -6.00 6.57 -0.41
CA ALA A 418 -7.02 7.58 -0.65
C ALA A 418 -8.31 7.03 -1.29
N ILE A 419 -8.22 6.00 -2.13
CA ILE A 419 -9.39 5.39 -2.80
C ILE A 419 -10.08 4.37 -1.89
N ALA A 420 -9.34 3.57 -1.13
CA ALA A 420 -9.90 2.66 -0.13
C ALA A 420 -10.60 3.43 1.02
N GLY A 421 -10.01 4.54 1.48
CA GLY A 421 -10.63 5.42 2.49
C GLY A 421 -11.93 6.07 2.03
N LYS A 422 -12.00 6.55 0.77
CA LYS A 422 -13.24 7.14 0.22
C LYS A 422 -14.35 6.11 0.01
N MET A 423 -14.04 4.86 -0.32
CA MET A 423 -15.05 3.80 -0.47
C MET A 423 -15.58 3.28 0.87
N LEU A 424 -14.74 3.21 1.91
CA LEU A 424 -15.18 2.87 3.27
C LEU A 424 -16.05 3.95 3.90
N ALA A 425 -15.75 5.24 3.67
CA ALA A 425 -16.58 6.35 4.11
C ALA A 425 -17.95 6.39 3.42
N LYS A 426 -18.00 6.11 2.10
CA LYS A 426 -19.25 6.07 1.32
C LYS A 426 -20.14 4.88 1.69
N LYS A 427 -19.54 3.74 2.06
CA LYS A 427 -20.29 2.54 2.50
C LYS A 427 -20.88 2.70 3.91
N ARG A 428 -20.24 3.48 4.79
CA ARG A 428 -20.81 3.87 6.10
C ARG A 428 -21.93 4.91 5.97
N ALA A 429 -21.76 5.92 5.13
CA ALA A 429 -22.79 6.95 4.92
C ALA A 429 -24.11 6.42 4.34
N ASN A 430 -24.06 5.38 3.48
CA ASN A 430 -25.27 4.73 2.94
C ASN A 430 -25.92 3.72 3.91
N ALA A 431 -25.25 3.36 5.00
CA ALA A 431 -25.81 2.48 6.04
C ALA A 431 -26.52 3.28 7.15
N GLU A 432 -26.16 4.55 7.34
CA GLU A 432 -26.76 5.45 8.33
C GLU A 432 -28.00 6.22 7.82
N ASN A 433 -28.24 6.27 6.51
CA ASN A 433 -29.46 6.87 5.93
C ASN A 433 -30.01 6.00 4.79
N PRO A 434 -30.90 5.03 5.09
CA PRO A 434 -31.68 4.39 4.04
C PRO A 434 -32.65 5.43 3.43
N PRO A 435 -32.83 5.46 2.09
CA PRO A 435 -33.75 6.40 1.47
C PRO A 435 -35.20 6.06 1.84
N GLU A 436 -35.98 7.09 2.20
CA GLU A 436 -37.45 7.04 2.28
C GLU A 436 -38.10 6.72 0.93
#